data_AF-A0A5S6R3C2-F1
#
_entry.id   AF-A0A5S6R3C2-F1
#
_cell.length_a   1.000
_cell.length_b   1.000
_cell.length_c   1.000
_cell.angle_alpha   90.00
_cell.angle_beta   90.00
_cell.angle_gamma   90.00
#
_symmetry.space_group_name_H-M   'P 1'
#
loop_
_entity.id
_entity.type
_entity.pdbx_description
1 polymer ?
#
loop_
_entity_poly.entity_id
_entity_poly.type
_entity_poly.pdbx_seq_one_letter_code
_entity_poly.pdbx_strand_id
1 'polypeptide(L)'
;MLSSDHITDYATPIRFLCSTLPFRVFERHYGIVLTNSSYVDSADHVDPEVLLTALAFVRGFMSTKGIPDRSRAARCIIKDCTSGRLPYCVAPPGVDEALFNAADDQAPAPLAEMAGKLHSLSILEKRHLIEAKSSGEDFDRLYFSGGASAVHVLSRKEKPAVAERRKQPRHRKREKLRRVFAHLDA
;
A
#
# COMPACT_ATOMS: atom_id res chain seq x y z
N MET A 1 0.24 -33.03 9.10
CA MET A 1 0.16 -31.56 8.95
C MET A 1 1.27 -30.95 9.80
N LEU A 2 2.14 -30.14 9.19
CA LEU A 2 3.21 -29.44 9.90
C LEU A 2 2.59 -28.31 10.73
N SER A 3 3.01 -28.15 11.99
CA SER A 3 2.57 -27.02 12.81
C SER A 3 3.08 -25.71 12.21
N SER A 4 2.19 -24.73 12.02
CA SER A 4 2.51 -23.42 11.42
C SER A 4 3.63 -22.68 12.13
N ASP A 5 3.85 -22.99 13.41
CA ASP A 5 4.78 -22.27 14.27
C ASP A 5 6.24 -22.68 14.03
N HIS A 6 6.48 -23.88 13.47
CA HIS A 6 7.81 -24.44 13.23
C HIS A 6 8.20 -24.49 11.75
N ILE A 7 7.53 -23.71 10.88
CA ILE A 7 7.84 -23.69 9.45
C ILE A 7 9.19 -23.02 9.21
N THR A 8 10.17 -23.81 8.75
CA THR A 8 11.49 -23.34 8.32
C THR A 8 11.46 -22.85 6.88
N ASP A 9 10.84 -23.61 5.97
CA ASP A 9 10.65 -23.22 4.57
C ASP A 9 9.25 -22.61 4.37
N TYR A 10 9.22 -21.29 4.23
CA TYR A 10 8.01 -20.52 3.95
C TYR A 10 7.88 -20.14 2.48
N ALA A 11 8.93 -20.30 1.67
CA ALA A 11 8.92 -19.82 0.28
C ALA A 11 8.02 -20.68 -0.59
N THR A 12 8.13 -22.01 -0.46
CA THR A 12 7.34 -22.98 -1.21
C THR A 12 5.81 -22.79 -1.06
N PRO A 13 5.24 -22.77 0.16
CA PRO A 13 3.79 -22.62 0.32
C PRO A 13 3.29 -21.25 -0.13
N ILE A 14 4.07 -20.18 0.06
CA ILE A 14 3.67 -18.85 -0.38
C ILE A 14 3.70 -18.75 -1.90
N ARG A 15 4.70 -19.33 -2.56
CA ARG A 15 4.76 -19.40 -4.03
C ARG A 15 3.57 -20.14 -4.60
N PHE A 16 3.17 -21.25 -3.97
CA PHE A 16 1.95 -21.98 -4.34
C PHE A 16 0.71 -21.10 -4.21
N LEU A 17 0.52 -20.43 -3.07
CA LEU A 17 -0.61 -19.52 -2.86
C LEU A 17 -0.64 -18.36 -3.87
N CYS A 18 0.52 -17.81 -4.24
CA CYS A 18 0.59 -16.73 -5.23
C CYS A 18 0.30 -17.21 -6.66
N SER A 19 0.52 -18.50 -6.95
CA SER A 19 0.15 -19.11 -8.24
C SER A 19 -1.31 -19.53 -8.30
N THR A 20 -1.95 -19.82 -7.17
CA THR A 20 -3.36 -20.25 -7.15
C THR A 20 -4.32 -19.09 -7.00
N LEU A 21 -3.97 -18.08 -6.19
CA LEU A 21 -4.85 -16.95 -5.89
C LEU A 21 -4.46 -15.71 -6.71
N PRO A 22 -5.43 -14.97 -7.25
CA PRO A 22 -5.15 -13.72 -7.92
C PRO A 22 -4.79 -12.61 -6.94
N PHE A 23 -4.03 -11.62 -7.40
CA PHE A 23 -3.51 -10.53 -6.57
C PHE A 23 -4.59 -9.75 -5.82
N ARG A 24 -5.76 -9.59 -6.44
CA ARG A 24 -6.91 -8.86 -5.88
C ARG A 24 -7.40 -9.45 -4.57
N VAL A 25 -7.31 -10.76 -4.40
CA VAL A 25 -7.70 -11.44 -3.15
C VAL A 25 -6.77 -11.01 -2.02
N PHE A 26 -5.46 -10.96 -2.25
CA PHE A 26 -4.49 -10.50 -1.26
C PHE A 26 -4.67 -9.02 -0.90
N GLU A 27 -4.89 -8.16 -1.88
CA GLU A 27 -5.16 -6.74 -1.65
C GLU A 27 -6.42 -6.53 -0.80
N ARG A 28 -7.51 -7.24 -1.12
CA ARG A 28 -8.76 -7.20 -0.35
C ARG A 28 -8.57 -7.65 1.08
N HIS A 29 -7.97 -8.83 1.28
CA HIS A 29 -7.87 -9.44 2.61
C HIS A 29 -6.87 -8.75 3.52
N TYR A 30 -5.76 -8.29 2.97
CA TYR A 30 -4.69 -7.70 3.76
C TYR A 30 -4.63 -6.18 3.71
N GLY A 31 -5.47 -5.54 2.88
CA GLY A 31 -5.51 -4.08 2.74
C GLY A 31 -4.18 -3.50 2.23
N ILE A 32 -3.44 -4.29 1.46
CA ILE A 32 -2.16 -3.93 0.87
C ILE A 32 -2.37 -3.53 -0.59
N VAL A 33 -1.48 -2.68 -1.11
CA VAL A 33 -1.43 -2.34 -2.53
C VAL A 33 -0.23 -3.04 -3.12
N LEU A 34 -0.46 -3.95 -4.06
CA LEU A 34 0.57 -4.72 -4.73
C LEU A 34 0.80 -4.13 -6.11
N THR A 35 2.02 -3.68 -6.36
CA THR A 35 2.41 -3.28 -7.72
C THR A 35 2.71 -4.55 -8.52
N ASN A 36 1.85 -4.90 -9.49
CA ASN A 36 2.17 -5.96 -10.44
C ASN A 36 3.41 -5.54 -11.24
N SER A 37 4.52 -6.24 -11.03
CA SER A 37 5.79 -5.91 -11.70
C SER A 37 5.84 -6.41 -13.15
N SER A 38 4.98 -7.35 -13.55
CA SER A 38 4.97 -7.89 -14.91
C SER A 38 4.04 -7.09 -15.82
N TYR A 39 4.59 -6.09 -16.49
CA TYR A 39 3.93 -5.37 -17.58
C TYR A 39 3.66 -6.27 -18.82
N VAL A 40 4.22 -7.48 -18.86
CA VAL A 40 4.39 -8.27 -20.09
C VAL A 40 3.48 -9.50 -20.17
N ASP A 41 2.97 -10.02 -19.06
CA ASP A 41 2.07 -11.17 -19.08
C ASP A 41 0.80 -10.88 -18.30
N SER A 42 -0.32 -11.15 -18.95
CA SER A 42 -1.72 -11.17 -18.48
C SER A 42 -2.00 -12.14 -17.32
N ALA A 43 -1.01 -12.38 -16.47
CA ALA A 43 -1.10 -13.23 -15.30
C ALA A 43 -1.52 -12.39 -14.10
N ASP A 44 -2.70 -12.66 -13.55
CA ASP A 44 -3.19 -12.07 -12.29
C ASP A 44 -2.39 -12.55 -11.05
N HIS A 45 -1.17 -13.07 -11.23
CA HIS A 45 -0.34 -13.66 -10.19
C HIS A 45 0.60 -12.62 -9.55
N VAL A 46 0.88 -12.81 -8.27
CA VAL A 46 1.73 -11.91 -7.47
C VAL A 46 3.11 -12.50 -7.29
N ASP A 47 4.15 -11.66 -7.37
CA ASP A 47 5.47 -12.07 -6.92
C ASP A 47 5.47 -12.31 -5.39
N PRO A 48 5.81 -13.53 -4.93
CA PRO A 48 5.72 -13.89 -3.51
C PRO A 48 6.60 -13.00 -2.62
N GLU A 49 7.75 -12.55 -3.13
CA GLU A 49 8.62 -11.63 -2.40
C GLU A 49 8.01 -10.24 -2.20
N VAL A 50 7.32 -9.72 -3.22
CA VAL A 50 6.63 -8.43 -3.16
C VAL A 50 5.48 -8.51 -2.16
N LEU A 51 4.69 -9.59 -2.22
CA LEU A 51 3.62 -9.86 -1.27
C LEU A 51 4.12 -9.86 0.18
N LEU A 52 5.13 -10.67 0.47
CA LEU A 52 5.67 -10.80 1.83
C LEU A 52 6.29 -9.51 2.34
N THR A 53 6.98 -8.78 1.46
CA THR A 53 7.60 -7.50 1.80
C THR A 53 6.54 -6.44 2.10
N ALA A 54 5.53 -6.29 1.24
CA ALA A 54 4.41 -5.38 1.46
C ALA A 54 3.67 -5.69 2.76
N LEU A 55 3.37 -6.97 3.01
CA LEU A 55 2.70 -7.41 4.23
C LEU A 55 3.51 -7.10 5.49
N ALA A 56 4.82 -7.39 5.44
CA ALA A 56 5.73 -7.11 6.54
C ALA A 56 5.79 -5.61 6.85
N PHE A 57 5.79 -4.75 5.82
CA PHE A 57 5.73 -3.30 6.00
C PHE A 57 4.43 -2.84 6.63
N VAL A 58 3.27 -3.24 6.10
CA VAL A 58 1.97 -2.81 6.62
C VAL A 58 1.75 -3.27 8.07
N ARG A 59 2.25 -4.45 8.43
CA ARG A 59 2.17 -4.97 9.80
C ARG A 59 3.31 -4.54 10.71
N GLY A 60 4.32 -3.82 10.21
CA GLY A 60 5.49 -3.42 10.99
C GLY A 60 6.38 -4.59 11.43
N PHE A 61 6.39 -5.70 10.71
CA PHE A 61 7.30 -6.81 10.94
C PHE A 61 8.69 -6.44 10.45
N MET A 62 9.52 -5.93 11.35
CA MET A 62 10.88 -5.50 11.08
C MET A 62 11.87 -6.31 11.90
N SER A 63 12.99 -6.67 11.28
CA SER A 63 14.16 -7.20 11.96
C SER A 63 14.91 -6.06 12.69
N THR A 64 15.84 -6.41 13.57
CA THR A 64 16.69 -5.44 14.30
C THR A 64 17.50 -4.53 13.35
N LYS A 65 17.77 -5.00 12.13
CA LYS A 65 18.45 -4.24 11.07
C LYS A 65 17.52 -3.33 10.26
N GLY A 66 16.23 -3.24 10.61
CA GLY A 66 15.23 -2.46 9.86
C GLY A 66 14.79 -3.11 8.54
N ILE A 67 15.13 -4.38 8.32
CA ILE A 67 14.72 -5.15 7.13
C ILE A 67 13.36 -5.80 7.43
N PRO A 68 12.40 -5.79 6.48
CA PRO A 68 11.11 -6.47 6.65
C PRO A 68 11.30 -7.98 6.89
N ASP A 69 10.67 -8.50 7.94
CA ASP A 69 10.72 -9.92 8.32
C ASP A 69 9.69 -10.74 7.53
N ARG A 70 10.15 -11.28 6.39
CA ARG A 70 9.34 -12.09 5.47
C ARG A 70 8.90 -13.41 6.07
N SER A 71 9.74 -14.05 6.88
CA SER A 71 9.41 -15.34 7.52
C SER A 71 8.23 -15.18 8.47
N ARG A 72 8.19 -14.08 9.24
CA ARG A 72 7.07 -13.76 10.12
C ARG A 72 5.80 -13.42 9.35
N ALA A 73 5.90 -12.62 8.28
CA ALA A 73 4.78 -12.34 7.39
C ALA A 73 4.19 -13.63 6.77
N ALA A 74 5.05 -14.53 6.29
CA ALA A 74 4.62 -15.77 5.66
C ALA A 74 3.86 -16.69 6.62
N ARG A 75 4.34 -16.84 7.85
CA ARG A 75 3.62 -17.62 8.88
C ARG A 75 2.23 -17.08 9.17
N CYS A 76 2.05 -15.75 9.16
CA CYS A 76 0.72 -15.15 9.30
C CYS A 76 -0.20 -15.54 8.13
N ILE A 77 0.26 -15.46 6.90
CA ILE A 77 -0.52 -15.87 5.71
C ILE A 77 -0.89 -17.34 5.80
N ILE A 78 0.08 -18.22 6.11
CA ILE A 78 -0.15 -19.66 6.19
C ILE A 78 -1.18 -19.98 7.28
N LYS A 79 -1.11 -19.28 8.42
CA LYS A 79 -2.10 -19.41 9.51
C LYS A 79 -3.48 -18.90 9.10
N ASP A 80 -3.54 -17.82 8.35
CA ASP A 80 -4.81 -17.29 7.84
C ASP A 80 -5.42 -18.24 6.79
N CYS A 81 -4.59 -18.93 5.99
CA CYS A 81 -5.04 -19.98 5.06
C CYS A 81 -5.58 -21.21 5.80
N THR A 82 -4.88 -21.72 6.82
CA THR A 82 -5.34 -22.91 7.57
C THR A 82 -6.55 -22.62 8.45
N SER A 83 -6.74 -21.38 8.88
CA SER A 83 -7.93 -20.95 9.63
C SER A 83 -9.12 -20.59 8.75
N GLY A 84 -8.97 -20.60 7.41
CA GLY A 84 -10.03 -20.25 6.47
C GLY A 84 -10.33 -18.75 6.36
N ARG A 85 -9.44 -17.89 6.86
CA ARG A 85 -9.55 -16.43 6.70
C ARG A 85 -9.17 -15.95 5.32
N LEU A 86 -8.24 -16.66 4.67
CA LEU A 86 -7.90 -16.47 3.28
C LEU A 86 -8.77 -17.44 2.45
N PRO A 87 -9.62 -16.94 1.53
CA PRO A 87 -10.48 -17.79 0.72
C PRO A 87 -9.61 -18.57 -0.24
N TYR A 88 -9.58 -19.89 -0.06
CA TYR A 88 -8.95 -20.82 -0.97
C TYR A 88 -9.77 -22.10 -0.94
N CYS A 89 -10.38 -22.41 -2.08
CA CYS A 89 -11.20 -23.60 -2.25
C CYS A 89 -10.72 -24.32 -3.51
N VAL A 90 -10.65 -25.64 -3.43
CA VAL A 90 -10.39 -26.50 -4.58
C VAL A 90 -11.73 -27.00 -5.09
N ALA A 91 -11.95 -26.94 -6.40
CA ALA A 91 -13.16 -27.45 -7.00
C ALA A 91 -13.28 -28.97 -6.75
N PRO A 92 -14.49 -29.50 -6.55
CA PRO A 92 -14.67 -30.95 -6.45
C PRO A 92 -14.25 -31.64 -7.75
N PRO A 93 -13.78 -32.91 -7.69
CA PRO A 93 -13.38 -33.63 -8.87
C PRO A 93 -14.54 -33.74 -9.86
N GLY A 94 -14.33 -33.28 -11.09
CA GLY A 94 -15.34 -33.26 -12.16
C GLY A 94 -15.97 -31.89 -12.43
N VAL A 95 -15.62 -30.86 -11.66
CA VAL A 95 -15.96 -29.46 -11.94
C VAL A 95 -14.70 -28.69 -12.33
N ASP A 96 -14.80 -27.81 -13.33
CA ASP A 96 -13.69 -26.95 -13.74
C ASP A 96 -13.38 -25.91 -12.66
N GLU A 97 -12.11 -25.78 -12.31
CA GLU A 97 -11.63 -24.90 -11.23
C GLU A 97 -11.92 -23.43 -11.54
N ALA A 98 -11.78 -23.03 -12.81
CA ALA A 98 -12.03 -21.66 -13.23
C ALA A 98 -13.52 -21.28 -13.06
N LEU A 99 -14.45 -22.19 -13.40
CA LEU A 99 -15.89 -21.94 -13.24
C LEU A 99 -16.30 -21.90 -11.77
N PHE A 100 -15.68 -22.72 -10.92
CA PHE A 100 -15.97 -22.75 -9.49
C PHE A 100 -15.49 -21.48 -8.78
N ASN A 101 -14.30 -20.98 -9.13
CA ASN A 101 -13.69 -19.81 -8.47
C ASN A 101 -14.11 -18.45 -9.08
N ALA A 102 -14.76 -18.45 -10.26
CA ALA A 102 -15.15 -17.22 -10.95
C ALA A 102 -15.99 -16.24 -10.11
N ALA A 103 -16.79 -16.73 -9.16
CA ALA A 103 -17.62 -15.86 -8.32
C ALA A 103 -16.79 -15.01 -7.34
N ASP A 104 -15.72 -15.57 -6.79
CA ASP A 104 -14.85 -14.88 -5.82
C ASP A 104 -13.95 -13.84 -6.51
N ASP A 105 -13.56 -14.11 -7.75
CA ASP A 105 -12.75 -13.22 -8.59
C ASP A 105 -13.52 -11.96 -9.02
N GLN A 106 -14.82 -12.08 -9.24
CA GLN A 106 -15.70 -10.99 -9.69
C GLN A 106 -16.25 -10.12 -8.55
N ALA A 107 -16.04 -10.52 -7.30
CA ALA A 107 -16.42 -9.65 -6.19
C ALA A 107 -15.70 -8.28 -6.36
N PRO A 108 -16.38 -7.14 -6.14
CA PRO A 108 -15.77 -5.83 -6.28
C PRO A 108 -14.65 -5.69 -5.24
N ALA A 109 -13.44 -5.33 -5.68
CA ALA A 109 -12.36 -5.03 -4.75
C ALA A 109 -12.83 -3.95 -3.76
N PRO A 110 -12.42 -4.00 -2.47
CA PRO A 110 -12.73 -2.93 -1.52
C PRO A 110 -12.08 -1.59 -1.90
N LEU A 111 -11.46 -1.49 -3.08
CA LEU A 111 -11.10 -0.26 -3.76
C LEU A 111 -12.25 0.75 -3.79
N ALA A 112 -13.51 0.33 -3.82
CA ALA A 112 -14.66 1.25 -3.68
C ALA A 112 -14.73 1.91 -2.29
N GLU A 113 -14.31 1.23 -1.22
CA GLU A 113 -14.19 1.80 0.13
C GLU A 113 -12.84 2.50 0.35
N MET A 114 -11.76 2.00 -0.27
CA MET A 114 -10.46 2.68 -0.33
C MET A 114 -10.49 3.93 -1.24
N ALA A 115 -11.54 4.15 -2.03
CA ALA A 115 -11.77 5.42 -2.69
C ALA A 115 -11.86 6.58 -1.68
N GLY A 116 -12.28 6.31 -0.43
CA GLY A 116 -12.18 7.28 0.67
C GLY A 116 -10.73 7.66 1.02
N LYS A 117 -9.75 6.76 0.78
CA LYS A 117 -8.31 7.02 0.92
C LYS A 117 -7.72 7.75 -0.29
N LEU A 118 -8.38 7.80 -1.45
CA LEU A 118 -7.97 8.69 -2.55
C LEU A 118 -7.98 10.16 -2.12
N HIS A 119 -8.88 10.54 -1.21
CA HIS A 119 -8.84 11.88 -0.63
C HIS A 119 -7.54 12.11 0.14
N SER A 120 -7.11 11.14 0.95
CA SER A 120 -5.84 11.22 1.69
C SER A 120 -4.62 11.21 0.75
N LEU A 121 -4.64 10.44 -0.33
CA LEU A 121 -3.57 10.44 -1.34
C LEU A 121 -3.52 11.76 -2.10
N SER A 122 -4.65 12.31 -2.54
CA SER A 122 -4.71 13.63 -3.19
C SER A 122 -4.22 14.76 -2.27
N ILE A 123 -4.42 14.64 -0.95
CA ILE A 123 -3.91 15.59 0.04
C ILE A 123 -2.38 15.47 0.18
N LEU A 124 -1.84 14.26 0.09
CA LEU A 124 -0.40 14.00 0.19
C LEU A 124 0.34 14.40 -1.09
N GLU A 125 -0.27 14.17 -2.26
CA GLU A 125 0.20 14.66 -3.56
C GLU A 125 0.20 16.19 -3.61
N LYS A 126 -0.91 16.84 -3.22
CA LYS A 126 -0.98 18.32 -3.10
C LYS A 126 0.03 18.90 -2.13
N ARG A 127 0.56 18.09 -1.21
CA ARG A 127 1.58 18.48 -0.24
C ARG A 127 2.99 18.02 -0.63
N HIS A 128 3.16 17.39 -1.79
CA HIS A 128 4.44 16.85 -2.29
C HIS A 128 5.13 15.87 -1.32
N LEU A 129 4.35 15.13 -0.52
CA LEU A 129 4.89 14.10 0.39
C LEU A 129 5.02 12.73 -0.27
N ILE A 130 4.35 12.53 -1.41
CA ILE A 130 4.39 11.33 -2.23
C ILE A 130 4.61 11.80 -3.67
N GLU A 131 5.62 11.24 -4.34
CA GLU A 131 5.77 11.35 -5.78
C GLU A 131 5.00 10.19 -6.41
N ALA A 132 3.94 10.49 -7.15
CA ALA A 132 3.38 9.54 -8.08
C ALA A 132 4.46 9.22 -9.11
N LYS A 133 4.72 7.94 -9.38
CA LYS A 133 5.66 7.50 -10.44
C LYS A 133 5.04 7.80 -11.81
N SER A 134 4.90 9.08 -12.16
CA SER A 134 4.79 9.49 -13.55
C SER A 134 6.10 9.12 -14.23
N SER A 135 6.02 8.37 -15.32
CA SER A 135 7.19 8.08 -16.13
C SER A 135 7.81 9.40 -16.59
N GLY A 136 9.14 9.44 -16.75
CA GLY A 136 9.82 10.64 -17.25
C GLY A 136 9.25 11.12 -18.59
N GLU A 137 8.77 10.19 -19.41
CA GLU A 137 8.15 10.45 -20.70
C GLU A 137 6.80 11.17 -20.58
N ASP A 138 5.99 10.81 -19.57
CA ASP A 138 4.71 11.48 -19.32
C ASP A 138 4.91 12.89 -18.77
N PHE A 139 5.95 13.08 -17.95
CA PHE A 139 6.39 14.40 -17.50
C PHE A 139 6.85 15.28 -18.68
N ASP A 140 7.67 14.74 -19.57
CA ASP A 140 8.19 15.46 -20.74
C ASP A 140 7.05 15.86 -21.69
N ARG A 141 6.12 14.95 -21.98
CA ARG A 141 4.95 15.25 -22.81
C ARG A 141 4.10 16.37 -22.19
N LEU A 142 3.84 16.33 -20.90
CA LEU A 142 3.04 17.37 -20.23
C LEU A 142 3.78 18.72 -20.16
N TYR A 143 5.11 18.70 -20.01
CA TYR A 143 5.94 19.90 -20.00
C TYR A 143 6.05 20.55 -21.39
N PHE A 144 6.14 19.75 -22.45
CA PHE A 144 6.35 20.23 -23.83
C PHE A 144 5.07 20.32 -24.69
N SER A 145 3.93 19.76 -24.29
CA SER A 145 2.67 19.79 -25.08
C SER A 145 1.85 21.07 -24.96
N GLY A 146 2.09 21.90 -23.95
CA GLY A 146 1.39 23.16 -23.74
C GLY A 146 1.99 24.31 -24.55
N GLY A 147 1.38 24.63 -25.70
CA GLY A 147 1.77 25.73 -26.58
C GLY A 147 1.77 27.11 -25.92
N ALA A 148 2.94 27.53 -25.46
CA ALA A 148 3.54 28.85 -25.61
C ALA A 148 4.97 28.71 -25.10
N SER A 149 5.94 28.98 -25.96
CA SER A 149 7.37 28.96 -25.68
C SER A 149 7.76 30.03 -24.65
N ALA A 150 7.40 29.83 -23.39
CA ALA A 150 8.06 30.47 -22.26
C ALA A 150 9.38 29.71 -22.03
N VAL A 151 10.40 30.13 -22.78
CA VAL A 151 11.78 29.65 -22.63
C VAL A 151 12.21 29.87 -21.18
N HIS A 152 12.15 28.82 -20.35
CA HIS A 152 12.80 28.81 -19.05
C HIS A 152 14.30 28.62 -19.27
N VAL A 153 14.98 29.69 -19.70
CA VAL A 153 16.41 29.82 -19.43
C VAL A 153 16.52 29.80 -17.91
N LEU A 154 17.23 28.82 -17.37
CA LEU A 154 17.72 28.84 -15.99
C LEU A 154 18.76 29.96 -15.87
N SER A 155 18.32 31.21 -16.02
CA SER A 155 19.00 32.33 -15.43
C SER A 155 18.91 32.13 -13.94
N ARG A 156 20.08 32.08 -13.30
CA ARG A 156 20.26 32.21 -11.87
C ARG A 156 19.36 33.34 -11.36
N LYS A 157 18.17 33.00 -10.87
CA LYS A 157 17.23 33.98 -10.33
C LYS A 157 17.80 34.41 -8.97
N GLU A 158 18.20 35.67 -8.91
CA GLU A 158 18.20 36.40 -7.67
C GLU A 158 16.81 36.26 -7.01
N LYS A 159 16.81 36.08 -5.69
CA LYS A 159 15.61 35.80 -4.90
C LYS A 159 14.58 36.92 -5.14
N PRO A 160 13.33 36.59 -5.51
CA PRO A 160 12.29 37.61 -5.47
C PRO A 160 12.08 38.04 -4.00
N ALA A 161 11.82 39.33 -3.82
CA ALA A 161 11.57 39.93 -2.52
C ALA A 161 10.50 39.14 -1.73
N VAL A 162 10.76 39.02 -0.43
CA VAL A 162 10.00 38.26 0.56
C VAL A 162 8.49 38.55 0.43
N ALA A 163 7.75 37.63 -0.17
CA ALA A 163 6.31 37.53 0.04
C ALA A 163 6.09 37.01 1.46
N GLU A 164 5.40 37.80 2.28
CA GLU A 164 5.13 37.51 3.69
C GLU A 164 4.51 36.13 3.85
N ARG A 165 5.29 35.20 4.41
CA ARG A 165 4.80 33.88 4.81
C ARG A 165 3.78 34.09 5.93
N ARG A 166 2.49 33.93 5.63
CA ARG A 166 1.44 33.84 6.67
C ARG A 166 1.84 32.73 7.65
N LYS A 167 2.27 33.13 8.85
CA LYS A 167 2.63 32.22 9.94
C LYS A 167 1.38 31.43 10.33
N GLN A 168 1.41 30.11 10.14
CA GLN A 168 0.38 29.24 10.71
C GLN A 168 0.39 29.37 12.24
N PRO A 169 -0.79 29.44 12.89
CA PRO A 169 -0.86 29.58 14.34
C PRO A 169 -0.24 28.35 15.01
N ARG A 170 0.82 28.58 15.79
CA ARG A 170 1.44 27.54 16.60
C ARG A 170 0.43 27.09 17.66
N HIS A 171 0.21 25.78 17.74
CA HIS A 171 -0.66 25.18 18.76
C HIS A 171 -0.23 25.66 20.14
N ARG A 172 -1.16 26.23 20.92
CA ARG A 172 -0.87 26.72 22.29
C ARG A 172 -0.41 25.56 23.16
N LYS A 173 0.55 25.82 24.06
CA LYS A 173 0.98 24.84 25.06
C LYS A 173 -0.25 24.37 25.83
N ARG A 174 -0.48 23.05 25.88
CA ARG A 174 -1.57 22.46 26.66
C ARG A 174 -1.26 22.67 28.14
N GLU A 175 -1.97 23.60 28.77
CA GLU A 175 -1.88 23.86 30.19
C GLU A 175 -2.69 22.81 30.97
N LYS A 176 -2.19 22.41 32.14
CA LYS A 176 -2.85 21.38 32.96
C LYS A 176 -4.19 21.93 33.48
N LEU A 177 -5.27 21.15 33.35
CA LEU A 177 -6.63 21.56 33.73
C LEU A 177 -6.74 22.06 35.18
N ARG A 178 -5.97 21.47 36.11
CA ARG A 178 -5.87 21.91 37.51
C ARG A 178 -5.39 23.35 37.71
N ARG A 179 -4.71 23.95 36.73
CA ARG A 179 -4.34 25.38 36.77
C ARG A 179 -5.44 26.27 36.21
N VAL A 180 -6.20 25.77 35.24
CA VAL A 180 -7.32 26.50 34.61
C VAL A 180 -8.50 26.61 35.58
N PHE A 181 -8.80 25.53 36.31
CA PHE A 181 -9.94 25.46 37.23
C PHE A 181 -9.61 25.79 38.69
N ALA A 182 -8.43 26.33 38.97
CA ALA A 182 -8.00 26.66 40.34
C ALA A 182 -8.94 27.65 41.06
N HIS A 183 -9.76 28.40 40.32
CA HIS A 183 -10.74 29.34 40.86
C HIS A 183 -12.06 28.68 41.32
N LEU A 184 -12.29 27.40 40.98
CA LEU A 184 -13.47 26.63 41.39
C LEU A 184 -13.23 25.82 42.67
N ASP A 185 -11.98 25.75 43.15
CA ASP A 185 -11.57 25.00 44.34
C ASP A 185 -11.46 25.90 45.60
N ALA A 186 -12.09 27.09 45.59
CA ALA A 186 -12.10 28.07 46.69
C ALA A 186 -13.38 27.99 47.54
#